data_AF-A0A6B0WEB6-F1
#
_entry.id   AF-A0A6B0WEB6-F1
#
_cell.length_a   1.000
_cell.length_b   1.000
_cell.length_c   1.000
_cell.angle_alpha   90.00
_cell.angle_beta   90.00
_cell.angle_gamma   90.00
#
_symmetry.space_group_name_H-M   'P 1'
#
loop_
_entity.id
_entity.type
_entity.pdbx_description
1 polymer ?
#
loop_
_entity_poly.entity_id
_entity_poly.type
_entity_poly.pdbx_seq_one_letter_code
_entity_poly.pdbx_strand_id
1 'polypeptide(L)'
;MRLASTGIRYAALALAVLLTACAPMRRAAVDEGGVSSRLRIEVSYAAGLVPGPLAGRLFLGISPSADPEPRIAAYNSARQRDGRVPFFATDVADVEPGETMVIDAAADGYPYARLGELPSGDYWVQALLHVYTEYRRRDGHVVWAPQDQWEGQRWAFSPGNLISAPQRVRVDPGSDTPIQLELTGEIPPIETPPDTAWVRRVKIRSRILSDWWGHPMYLGAVVLLPRGYDESPEMRYPVVFEADHFKLEPAFGFTAEPPSGEPQLFAQMMRESGGMRESGYDFQRAWTGDDFPRLIAVTIQHPTPFFDDSYGLNSANNGPYGDAIHQE
;
A
#
# COMPACT_ATOMS: atom_id res chain seq x y z
N MET A 1 93.00 13.51 -4.19
CA MET A 1 92.36 14.23 -5.32
C MET A 1 90.96 14.63 -4.86
N ARG A 2 90.68 15.88 -4.46
CA ARG A 2 90.31 17.04 -5.32
C ARG A 2 89.32 16.62 -6.42
N LEU A 3 88.11 17.17 -6.58
CA LEU A 3 87.51 18.46 -6.17
C LEU A 3 85.98 18.42 -6.43
N ALA A 4 85.19 19.08 -5.56
CA ALA A 4 84.03 19.98 -5.82
C ALA A 4 82.84 19.51 -6.71
N SER A 5 81.56 19.88 -6.49
CA SER A 5 80.94 20.95 -5.69
C SER A 5 79.39 20.85 -5.70
N THR A 6 78.76 21.41 -4.63
CA THR A 6 77.44 22.11 -4.55
C THR A 6 76.17 21.35 -4.98
N GLY A 7 75.16 21.13 -4.13
CA GLY A 7 74.37 22.10 -3.35
C GLY A 7 73.08 22.41 -4.13
N ILE A 8 71.87 22.13 -3.65
CA ILE A 8 70.96 23.12 -3.01
C ILE A 8 69.67 22.43 -2.55
N ARG A 9 69.12 22.99 -1.46
CA ARG A 9 67.89 22.70 -0.72
C ARG A 9 66.63 22.75 -1.59
N TYR A 10 65.67 21.84 -1.36
CA TYR A 10 64.27 22.05 -1.77
C TYR A 10 63.39 22.30 -0.55
N ALA A 11 62.73 23.45 -0.62
CA ALA A 11 61.83 24.02 0.35
C ALA A 11 60.48 23.29 0.38
N ALA A 12 59.82 23.34 1.54
CA ALA A 12 58.45 22.90 1.72
C ALA A 12 57.51 23.66 0.77
N LEU A 13 56.81 22.93 -0.10
CA LEU A 13 55.74 23.47 -0.91
C LEU A 13 54.42 23.29 -0.15
N ALA A 14 53.86 24.41 0.32
CA ALA A 14 52.51 24.48 0.85
C ALA A 14 51.51 24.24 -0.29
N LEU A 15 50.64 23.25 -0.13
CA LEU A 15 49.54 22.97 -1.05
C LEU A 15 48.40 23.94 -0.74
N ALA A 16 48.25 24.99 -1.56
CA ALA A 16 47.10 25.86 -1.55
C ALA A 16 45.90 25.13 -2.18
N VAL A 17 44.90 24.78 -1.37
CA VAL A 17 43.61 24.29 -1.84
C VAL A 17 42.82 25.48 -2.37
N LEU A 18 42.66 25.55 -3.69
CA LEU A 18 41.73 26.47 -4.35
C LEU A 18 40.29 26.06 -4.01
N LEU A 19 39.63 26.83 -3.16
CA LEU A 19 38.17 26.86 -3.03
C LEU A 19 37.59 27.47 -4.31
N THR A 20 37.22 26.63 -5.27
CA THR A 20 36.32 27.04 -6.36
C THR A 20 34.93 27.23 -5.78
N ALA A 21 34.55 28.50 -5.59
CA ALA A 21 33.17 28.88 -5.30
C ALA A 21 32.28 28.44 -6.48
N CYS A 22 31.45 27.44 -6.24
CA CYS A 22 30.42 27.01 -7.17
C CYS A 22 29.33 28.08 -7.17
N ALA A 23 29.36 29.00 -8.13
CA ALA A 23 28.27 29.94 -8.36
C ALA A 23 27.02 29.15 -8.77
N PRO A 24 25.83 29.43 -8.22
CA PRO A 24 24.61 28.78 -8.65
C PRO A 24 24.35 29.16 -10.11
N MET A 25 24.45 28.17 -11.00
CA MET A 25 23.98 28.29 -12.37
C MET A 25 22.47 28.55 -12.30
N ARG A 26 22.05 29.80 -12.50
CA ARG A 26 20.64 30.12 -12.73
C ARG A 26 20.22 29.38 -13.99
N ARG A 27 19.49 28.29 -13.81
CA ARG A 27 18.75 27.62 -14.87
C ARG A 27 17.79 28.66 -15.42
N ALA A 28 18.00 29.09 -16.66
CA ALA A 28 17.00 29.89 -17.36
C ALA A 28 15.71 29.05 -17.36
N ALA A 29 14.67 29.57 -16.72
CA ALA A 29 13.34 29.02 -16.88
C ALA A 29 13.00 29.13 -18.37
N VAL A 30 12.84 27.98 -19.02
CA VAL A 30 12.15 27.93 -20.30
C VAL A 30 10.69 28.19 -19.95
N ASP A 31 10.23 29.39 -20.26
CA ASP A 31 8.82 29.74 -20.26
C ASP A 31 8.18 29.00 -21.45
N GLU A 32 7.81 27.74 -21.23
CA GLU A 32 6.90 27.06 -22.14
C GLU A 32 5.53 27.69 -21.95
N GLY A 33 5.12 28.50 -22.92
CA GLY A 33 3.80 29.12 -23.01
C GLY A 33 2.67 28.10 -23.19
N GLY A 34 2.56 27.14 -22.28
CA GLY A 34 1.38 26.31 -22.07
C GLY A 34 0.36 27.09 -21.27
N VAL A 35 -0.91 26.95 -21.63
CA VAL A 35 -2.02 27.44 -20.80
C VAL A 35 -1.83 26.86 -19.40
N SER A 36 -1.50 27.72 -18.42
CA SER A 36 -1.45 27.33 -17.02
C SER A 36 -2.84 26.86 -16.63
N SER A 37 -3.02 25.55 -16.49
CA SER A 37 -4.28 24.94 -16.10
C SER A 37 -4.71 25.50 -14.74
N ARG A 38 -5.97 25.86 -14.62
CA ARG A 38 -6.58 26.37 -13.37
C ARG A 38 -7.49 25.35 -12.70
N LEU A 39 -7.45 24.12 -13.19
CA LEU A 39 -8.23 23.01 -12.67
C LEU A 39 -7.92 22.83 -11.17
N ARG A 40 -8.97 22.81 -10.36
CA ARG A 40 -8.89 22.47 -8.95
C ARG A 40 -10.11 21.68 -8.52
N ILE A 41 -9.88 20.71 -7.67
CA ILE A 41 -10.92 19.95 -6.97
C ILE A 41 -10.95 20.45 -5.54
N GLU A 42 -12.10 20.91 -5.09
CA GLU A 42 -12.36 21.30 -3.72
C GLU A 42 -13.09 20.16 -3.03
N VAL A 43 -12.51 19.63 -1.96
CA VAL A 43 -13.04 18.49 -1.21
C VAL A 43 -13.29 18.92 0.22
N SER A 44 -14.53 18.77 0.68
CA SER A 44 -14.89 18.91 2.10
C SER A 44 -15.29 17.55 2.66
N TYR A 45 -15.46 17.44 3.97
CA TYR A 45 -16.10 16.27 4.58
C TYR A 45 -17.28 16.67 5.44
N ALA A 46 -18.32 15.84 5.40
CA ALA A 46 -19.59 16.13 6.03
C ALA A 46 -19.43 16.33 7.55
N ALA A 47 -20.10 17.35 8.08
CA ALA A 47 -20.09 17.63 9.52
C ALA A 47 -20.61 16.42 10.31
N GLY A 48 -19.82 15.96 11.28
CA GLY A 48 -20.17 14.82 12.13
C GLY A 48 -19.87 13.44 11.53
N LEU A 49 -19.24 13.37 10.34
CA LEU A 49 -18.78 12.09 9.78
C LEU A 49 -17.72 11.44 10.68
N VAL A 50 -16.65 12.18 11.00
CA VAL A 50 -15.61 11.78 11.95
C VAL A 50 -15.15 12.99 12.78
N PRO A 51 -14.63 12.79 14.01
CA PRO A 51 -14.14 13.87 14.86
C PRO A 51 -12.71 14.33 14.50
N GLY A 52 -12.44 15.60 14.81
CA GLY A 52 -11.09 16.17 14.93
C GLY A 52 -10.43 16.56 13.60
N PRO A 53 -9.21 17.14 13.69
CA PRO A 53 -8.39 17.39 12.52
C PRO A 53 -7.86 16.08 11.95
N LEU A 54 -7.94 15.94 10.63
CA LEU A 54 -7.44 14.79 9.89
C LEU A 54 -6.11 15.12 9.22
N ALA A 55 -5.22 14.14 9.17
CA ALA A 55 -4.03 14.16 8.34
C ALA A 55 -4.02 12.91 7.45
N GLY A 56 -3.44 13.01 6.27
CA GLY A 56 -3.40 11.88 5.36
C GLY A 56 -3.09 12.27 3.93
N ARG A 57 -3.49 11.39 3.01
CA ARG A 57 -3.37 11.62 1.58
C ARG A 57 -4.75 11.64 0.94
N LEU A 58 -5.09 12.77 0.33
CA LEU A 58 -6.32 12.91 -0.42
C LEU A 58 -6.09 12.46 -1.87
N PHE A 59 -6.76 11.39 -2.25
CA PHE A 59 -6.76 10.82 -3.60
C PHE A 59 -7.98 11.27 -4.40
N LEU A 60 -7.79 11.42 -5.70
CA LEU A 60 -8.83 11.61 -6.70
C LEU A 60 -8.73 10.51 -7.75
N GLY A 61 -9.69 9.60 -7.78
CA GLY A 61 -9.86 8.64 -8.86
C GLY A 61 -10.68 9.23 -9.99
N ILE A 62 -10.27 9.03 -11.25
CA ILE A 62 -10.94 9.55 -12.44
C ILE A 62 -11.15 8.41 -13.44
N SER A 63 -12.38 8.22 -13.91
CA SER A 63 -12.76 7.10 -14.77
C SER A 63 -13.78 7.54 -15.84
N PRO A 64 -13.81 6.90 -17.03
CA PRO A 64 -14.91 7.08 -17.97
C PRO A 64 -16.23 6.42 -17.50
N SER A 65 -16.19 5.58 -16.46
CA SER A 65 -17.33 4.85 -15.90
C SER A 65 -17.45 5.05 -14.39
N ALA A 66 -18.67 5.00 -13.86
CA ALA A 66 -18.93 4.93 -12.41
C ALA A 66 -18.73 3.53 -11.84
N ASP A 67 -18.67 2.50 -12.69
CA ASP A 67 -18.58 1.09 -12.31
C ASP A 67 -17.36 0.41 -12.98
N PRO A 68 -16.41 -0.17 -12.21
CA PRO A 68 -16.33 -0.05 -10.75
C PRO A 68 -16.11 1.41 -10.32
N GLU A 69 -16.35 1.70 -9.04
CA GLU A 69 -16.14 3.05 -8.48
C GLU A 69 -14.77 3.63 -8.90
N PRO A 70 -14.64 4.93 -9.23
CA PRO A 70 -13.39 5.50 -9.71
C PRO A 70 -12.18 5.25 -8.80
N ARG A 71 -12.33 5.21 -7.46
CA ARG A 71 -11.26 4.84 -6.53
C ARG A 71 -10.77 3.39 -6.74
N ILE A 72 -11.68 2.46 -7.04
CA ILE A 72 -11.39 1.04 -7.27
C ILE A 72 -10.73 0.89 -8.64
N ALA A 73 -11.24 1.58 -9.66
CA ALA A 73 -10.64 1.59 -10.99
C ALA A 73 -9.20 2.12 -10.94
N ALA A 74 -8.95 3.22 -10.22
CA ALA A 74 -7.63 3.79 -10.01
C ALA A 74 -6.67 2.82 -9.30
N TYR A 75 -7.12 2.24 -8.18
CA TYR A 75 -6.35 1.23 -7.44
C TYR A 75 -5.96 0.03 -8.32
N ASN A 76 -6.91 -0.51 -9.09
CA ASN A 76 -6.68 -1.66 -9.95
C ASN A 76 -5.78 -1.35 -11.14
N SER A 77 -5.83 -0.13 -11.69
CA SER A 77 -4.99 0.26 -12.82
C SER A 77 -3.50 0.23 -12.48
N ALA A 78 -3.15 0.68 -11.27
CA ALA A 78 -1.79 0.58 -10.74
C ALA A 78 -1.35 -0.89 -10.58
N ARG A 79 -2.28 -1.77 -10.16
CA ARG A 79 -1.99 -3.20 -9.89
C ARG A 79 -1.87 -4.04 -11.17
N GLN A 80 -2.73 -3.79 -12.16
CA GLN A 80 -2.79 -4.57 -13.41
C GLN A 80 -1.75 -4.11 -14.46
N ARG A 81 -0.99 -3.05 -14.16
CA ARG A 81 -0.03 -2.42 -15.10
C ARG A 81 -0.67 -2.03 -16.45
N ASP A 82 -2.00 -1.89 -16.50
CA ASP A 82 -2.67 -1.39 -17.70
C ASP A 82 -2.41 0.11 -17.87
N GLY A 83 -2.20 0.82 -16.75
CA GLY A 83 -1.76 2.19 -16.65
C GLY A 83 -2.73 3.24 -17.21
N ARG A 84 -4.02 2.91 -17.31
CA ARG A 84 -5.00 3.69 -18.07
C ARG A 84 -5.93 4.56 -17.25
N VAL A 85 -6.10 4.30 -15.95
CA VAL A 85 -7.07 5.04 -15.13
C VAL A 85 -6.34 6.18 -14.41
N PRO A 86 -6.64 7.46 -14.72
CA PRO A 86 -5.98 8.56 -14.06
C PRO A 86 -6.33 8.65 -12.58
N PHE A 87 -5.31 8.91 -11.76
CA PHE A 87 -5.50 9.29 -10.38
C PHE A 87 -4.46 10.31 -9.95
N PHE A 88 -4.85 11.16 -9.01
CA PHE A 88 -4.04 12.25 -8.50
C PHE A 88 -4.11 12.26 -6.98
N ALA A 89 -3.10 12.83 -6.33
CA ALA A 89 -3.10 12.94 -4.90
C ALA A 89 -2.38 14.19 -4.39
N THR A 90 -2.78 14.62 -3.21
CA THR A 90 -2.05 15.60 -2.40
C THR A 90 -2.06 15.15 -0.94
N ASP A 91 -1.04 15.55 -0.19
CA ASP A 91 -1.02 15.33 1.26
C ASP A 91 -1.79 16.47 1.95
N VAL A 92 -2.52 16.12 3.00
CA VAL A 92 -3.29 17.06 3.82
C VAL A 92 -2.94 16.85 5.29
N ALA A 93 -2.98 17.93 6.07
CA ALA A 93 -2.67 17.92 7.49
C ALA A 93 -3.59 18.91 8.22
N ASP A 94 -3.89 18.60 9.48
CA ASP A 94 -4.67 19.44 10.38
C ASP A 94 -6.06 19.85 9.83
N VAL A 95 -6.69 19.00 9.01
CA VAL A 95 -7.95 19.33 8.32
C VAL A 95 -9.13 19.24 9.27
N GLU A 96 -9.73 20.36 9.63
CA GLU A 96 -10.87 20.44 10.55
C GLU A 96 -12.23 20.17 9.85
N PRO A 97 -13.30 19.81 10.60
CA PRO A 97 -14.61 19.59 10.02
C PRO A 97 -15.13 20.83 9.29
N GLY A 98 -15.51 20.65 8.02
CA GLY A 98 -15.96 21.74 7.15
C GLY A 98 -14.85 22.54 6.48
N GLU A 99 -13.58 22.23 6.72
CA GLU A 99 -12.46 22.78 5.95
C GLU A 99 -12.41 22.18 4.55
N THR A 100 -12.03 23.00 3.58
CA THR A 100 -11.88 22.60 2.19
C THR A 100 -10.44 22.22 1.89
N MET A 101 -10.22 20.95 1.57
CA MET A 101 -8.98 20.44 0.99
C MET A 101 -8.96 20.70 -0.52
N VAL A 102 -7.79 20.92 -1.10
CA VAL A 102 -7.65 21.24 -2.53
C VAL A 102 -6.67 20.33 -3.22
N ILE A 103 -7.11 19.69 -4.31
CA ILE A 103 -6.23 19.06 -5.30
C ILE A 103 -6.16 20.01 -6.49
N ASP A 104 -5.04 20.69 -6.67
CA ASP A 104 -4.85 21.67 -7.73
C ASP A 104 -4.17 21.07 -8.97
N ALA A 105 -4.01 21.90 -10.01
CA ALA A 105 -3.39 21.51 -11.27
C ALA A 105 -1.95 20.97 -11.13
N ALA A 106 -1.26 21.26 -10.02
CA ALA A 106 0.09 20.78 -9.75
C ALA A 106 0.11 19.44 -8.99
N ALA A 107 -1.03 18.91 -8.54
CA ALA A 107 -1.09 17.63 -7.84
C ALA A 107 -0.46 16.49 -8.66
N ASP A 108 0.42 15.72 -8.02
CA ASP A 108 1.07 14.56 -8.63
C ASP A 108 0.03 13.47 -8.98
N GLY A 109 0.26 12.78 -10.09
CA GLY A 109 -0.60 11.68 -10.50
C GLY A 109 0.04 10.71 -11.48
N TYR A 110 -0.84 9.88 -12.04
CA TYR A 110 -0.51 8.91 -13.07
C TYR A 110 -1.76 8.64 -13.93
N PRO A 111 -1.67 8.35 -15.24
CA PRO A 111 -0.45 8.35 -16.08
C PRO A 111 0.04 9.76 -16.44
N TYR A 112 -0.78 10.78 -16.20
CA TYR A 112 -0.40 12.18 -16.29
C TYR A 112 0.39 12.56 -15.05
N ALA A 113 1.51 13.27 -15.22
CA ALA A 113 2.36 13.63 -14.09
C ALA A 113 1.66 14.64 -13.17
N ARG A 114 0.76 15.45 -13.73
CA ARG A 114 0.06 16.53 -13.04
C ARG A 114 -1.42 16.56 -13.39
N LEU A 115 -2.28 16.94 -12.44
CA LEU A 115 -3.73 17.08 -12.69
C LEU A 115 -4.03 18.05 -13.84
N GLY A 116 -3.23 19.11 -13.98
CA GLY A 116 -3.40 20.10 -15.04
C GLY A 116 -3.19 19.57 -16.46
N GLU A 117 -2.55 18.40 -16.62
CA GLU A 117 -2.32 17.73 -17.90
C GLU A 117 -3.51 16.83 -18.32
N LEU A 118 -4.49 16.64 -17.44
CA LEU A 118 -5.68 15.85 -17.72
C LEU A 118 -6.46 16.48 -18.90
N PRO A 119 -6.73 15.72 -19.98
CA PRO A 119 -7.49 16.25 -21.11
C PRO A 119 -8.88 16.73 -20.72
N SER A 120 -9.36 17.73 -21.44
CA SER A 120 -10.74 18.16 -21.35
C SER A 120 -11.67 17.01 -21.74
N GLY A 121 -12.61 16.63 -20.87
CA GLY A 121 -13.59 15.58 -21.16
C GLY A 121 -14.72 15.49 -20.13
N ASP A 122 -15.64 14.56 -20.35
CA ASP A 122 -16.61 14.11 -19.35
C ASP A 122 -16.01 12.92 -18.59
N TYR A 123 -16.03 12.99 -17.25
CA TYR A 123 -15.47 11.95 -16.39
C TYR A 123 -16.38 11.67 -15.20
N TRP A 124 -16.24 10.48 -14.64
CA TRP A 124 -16.61 10.18 -13.27
C TRP A 124 -15.41 10.40 -12.37
N VAL A 125 -15.60 11.18 -11.31
CA VAL A 125 -14.57 11.47 -10.30
C VAL A 125 -15.02 11.00 -8.93
N GLN A 126 -14.06 10.62 -8.09
CA GLN A 126 -14.32 10.24 -6.70
C GLN A 126 -13.14 10.63 -5.83
N ALA A 127 -13.42 11.27 -4.70
CA ALA A 127 -12.41 11.58 -3.70
C ALA A 127 -12.35 10.47 -2.62
N LEU A 128 -11.14 10.18 -2.16
CA LEU A 128 -10.89 9.33 -1.00
C LEU A 128 -9.81 9.97 -0.15
N LEU A 129 -10.06 10.19 1.13
CA LEU A 129 -9.05 10.58 2.09
C LEU A 129 -8.49 9.32 2.77
N HIS A 130 -7.22 9.02 2.49
CA HIS A 130 -6.48 7.95 3.15
C HIS A 130 -5.92 8.51 4.46
N VAL A 131 -6.56 8.17 5.57
CA VAL A 131 -6.27 8.77 6.88
C VAL A 131 -4.96 8.20 7.43
N TYR A 132 -4.08 9.08 7.92
CA TYR A 132 -2.80 8.73 8.51
C TYR A 132 -2.86 8.78 10.03
N THR A 133 -2.11 7.88 10.65
CA THR A 133 -1.85 7.81 12.08
C THR A 133 -0.48 8.40 12.37
N GLU A 134 -0.38 9.20 13.43
CA GLU A 134 0.91 9.61 13.98
C GLU A 134 1.54 8.46 14.78
N TYR A 135 2.68 7.97 14.33
CA TYR A 135 3.48 6.98 15.03
C TYR A 135 4.66 7.65 15.72
N ARG A 136 4.72 7.59 17.04
CA ARG A 136 5.87 7.99 17.85
C ARG A 136 6.73 6.77 18.12
N ARG A 137 7.66 6.52 17.20
CA ARG A 137 8.48 5.32 17.23
C ARG A 137 9.52 5.36 18.35
N ARG A 138 9.86 4.18 18.85
CA ARG A 138 10.84 3.97 19.92
C ARG A 138 12.25 4.45 19.56
N ASP A 139 12.57 4.52 18.28
CA ASP A 139 13.85 5.05 17.78
C ASP A 139 13.91 6.59 17.73
N GLY A 140 12.86 7.28 18.22
CA GLY A 140 12.80 8.73 18.36
C GLY A 140 12.20 9.45 17.15
N HIS A 141 11.80 8.74 16.09
CA HIS A 141 11.14 9.34 14.93
C HIS A 141 9.63 9.47 15.13
N VAL A 142 9.07 10.56 14.61
CA VAL A 142 7.62 10.73 14.43
C VAL A 142 7.31 10.56 12.95
N VAL A 143 6.43 9.62 12.61
CA VAL A 143 6.06 9.32 11.23
C VAL A 143 4.54 9.33 11.10
N TRP A 144 4.04 9.96 10.04
CA TRP A 144 2.65 9.87 9.64
C TRP A 144 2.53 8.83 8.54
N ALA A 145 1.75 7.78 8.80
CA ALA A 145 1.56 6.68 7.87
C ALA A 145 0.16 6.09 8.04
N PRO A 146 -0.39 5.40 7.02
CA PRO A 146 -1.63 4.68 7.20
C PRO A 146 -1.46 3.54 8.21
N GLN A 147 -2.52 3.21 8.92
CA GLN A 147 -2.56 2.00 9.73
C GLN A 147 -3.27 0.90 8.95
N ASP A 148 -2.63 -0.24 8.78
CA ASP A 148 -3.32 -1.42 8.23
C ASP A 148 -4.49 -1.81 9.14
N GLN A 149 -5.67 -1.91 8.57
CA GLN A 149 -6.93 -2.32 9.20
C GLN A 149 -7.34 -3.73 8.75
N TRP A 150 -6.34 -4.60 8.51
CA TRP A 150 -6.49 -5.98 8.05
C TRP A 150 -6.88 -6.15 6.58
N GLU A 151 -6.68 -5.11 5.77
CA GLU A 151 -6.90 -5.13 4.33
C GLU A 151 -5.63 -5.44 3.53
N GLY A 152 -4.44 -5.39 4.13
CA GLY A 152 -3.17 -5.60 3.43
C GLY A 152 -2.74 -4.35 2.64
N GLN A 153 -2.77 -3.18 3.27
CA GLN A 153 -2.35 -1.89 2.68
C GLN A 153 -3.03 -1.53 1.34
N ARG A 154 -4.27 -2.00 1.15
CA ARG A 154 -5.09 -1.70 -0.02
C ARG A 154 -5.87 -0.41 0.23
N TRP A 155 -5.24 0.74 0.02
CA TRP A 155 -5.78 2.07 0.33
C TRP A 155 -7.23 2.31 -0.12
N ALA A 156 -7.63 1.80 -1.29
CA ALA A 156 -8.98 1.98 -1.82
C ALA A 156 -10.05 1.22 -1.03
N PHE A 157 -9.65 0.28 -0.17
CA PHE A 157 -10.51 -0.58 0.63
C PHE A 157 -10.19 -0.50 2.12
N SER A 158 -9.31 0.41 2.55
CA SER A 158 -8.86 0.48 3.95
C SER A 158 -9.95 1.07 4.84
N PRO A 159 -10.46 0.31 5.84
CA PRO A 159 -11.43 0.81 6.81
C PRO A 159 -11.06 2.14 7.45
N GLY A 160 -12.05 2.97 7.74
CA GLY A 160 -11.83 4.30 8.35
C GLY A 160 -11.46 5.41 7.35
N ASN A 161 -11.08 5.06 6.12
CA ASN A 161 -10.90 6.06 5.07
C ASN A 161 -12.24 6.69 4.69
N LEU A 162 -12.19 7.99 4.41
CA LEU A 162 -13.37 8.76 4.03
C LEU A 162 -13.51 8.80 2.51
N ILE A 163 -14.74 8.68 2.01
CA ILE A 163 -15.02 8.62 0.58
C ILE A 163 -16.18 9.54 0.18
N SER A 164 -16.11 10.09 -1.03
CA SER A 164 -17.25 10.71 -1.70
C SER A 164 -18.02 9.67 -2.51
N ALA A 165 -19.28 10.01 -2.86
CA ALA A 165 -19.95 9.34 -3.97
C ALA A 165 -19.22 9.62 -5.30
N PRO A 166 -19.25 8.69 -6.28
CA PRO A 166 -18.84 8.99 -7.64
C PRO A 166 -19.71 10.09 -8.25
N GLN A 167 -19.09 11.11 -8.84
CA GLN A 167 -19.78 12.24 -9.45
C GLN A 167 -19.37 12.39 -10.92
N ARG A 168 -20.35 12.56 -11.81
CA ARG A 168 -20.08 12.90 -13.21
C ARG A 168 -19.79 14.39 -13.33
N VAL A 169 -18.68 14.74 -13.96
CA VAL A 169 -18.20 16.12 -14.12
C VAL A 169 -17.65 16.35 -15.52
N ARG A 170 -17.67 17.60 -15.98
CA ARG A 170 -16.93 18.05 -17.15
C ARG A 170 -15.63 18.65 -16.66
N VAL A 171 -14.51 18.04 -17.01
CA VAL A 171 -13.17 18.60 -16.77
C VAL A 171 -12.83 19.55 -17.91
N ASP A 172 -12.49 20.79 -17.57
CA ASP A 172 -11.94 21.77 -18.50
C ASP A 172 -10.71 22.44 -17.87
N PRO A 173 -9.48 22.14 -18.35
CA PRO A 173 -8.25 22.74 -17.82
C PRO A 173 -8.21 24.27 -17.92
N GLY A 174 -9.00 24.88 -18.83
CA GLY A 174 -9.10 26.33 -18.97
C GLY A 174 -10.09 26.99 -18.01
N SER A 175 -10.95 26.22 -17.35
CA SER A 175 -11.95 26.72 -16.41
C SER A 175 -11.33 27.05 -15.05
N ASP A 176 -11.80 28.14 -14.44
CA ASP A 176 -11.48 28.55 -13.07
C ASP A 176 -12.56 28.14 -12.05
N THR A 177 -13.63 27.49 -12.51
CA THR A 177 -14.69 26.97 -11.65
C THR A 177 -14.24 25.66 -10.99
N PRO A 178 -14.26 25.58 -9.65
CA PRO A 178 -13.82 24.37 -8.96
C PRO A 178 -14.83 23.23 -9.13
N ILE A 179 -14.34 22.01 -9.23
CA ILE A 179 -15.17 20.81 -9.07
C ILE A 179 -15.25 20.53 -7.58
N GLN A 180 -16.47 20.58 -7.02
CA GLN A 180 -16.71 20.33 -5.60
C GLN A 180 -17.10 18.88 -5.36
N LEU A 181 -16.48 18.27 -4.36
CA LEU A 181 -16.79 16.94 -3.84
C LEU A 181 -16.95 17.01 -2.31
N GLU A 182 -17.77 16.13 -1.77
CA GLU A 182 -17.97 15.99 -0.33
C GLU A 182 -17.73 14.53 0.08
N LEU A 183 -16.86 14.31 1.06
CA LEU A 183 -16.66 13.01 1.69
C LEU A 183 -17.83 12.79 2.65
N THR A 184 -18.67 11.80 2.36
CA THR A 184 -19.91 11.52 3.09
C THR A 184 -19.96 10.11 3.67
N GLY A 185 -19.01 9.24 3.29
CA GLY A 185 -18.95 7.85 3.74
C GLY A 185 -17.62 7.52 4.37
N GLU A 186 -17.63 6.46 5.18
CA GLU A 186 -16.44 5.82 5.76
C GLU A 186 -16.40 4.37 5.25
N ILE A 187 -15.21 3.90 4.87
CA ILE A 187 -15.05 2.50 4.46
C ILE A 187 -15.24 1.59 5.70
N PRO A 188 -16.13 0.58 5.63
CA PRO A 188 -16.42 -0.27 6.78
C PRO A 188 -15.27 -1.22 7.12
N PRO A 189 -15.21 -1.77 8.35
CA PRO A 189 -14.24 -2.79 8.75
C PRO A 189 -14.22 -4.01 7.82
N ILE A 190 -13.03 -4.61 7.67
CA ILE A 190 -12.86 -5.86 6.91
C ILE A 190 -13.53 -7.03 7.65
N GLU A 191 -14.45 -7.71 6.96
CA GLU A 191 -14.99 -8.98 7.43
C GLU A 191 -13.94 -10.08 7.24
N THR A 192 -13.47 -10.64 8.35
CA THR A 192 -12.52 -11.77 8.32
C THR A 192 -13.30 -13.07 8.10
N PRO A 193 -12.90 -13.93 7.15
CA PRO A 193 -13.58 -15.19 6.95
C PRO A 193 -13.56 -16.04 8.23
N PRO A 194 -14.66 -16.74 8.57
CA PRO A 194 -14.71 -17.54 9.78
C PRO A 194 -13.75 -18.73 9.71
N ASP A 195 -13.37 -19.23 10.89
CA ASP A 195 -12.69 -20.51 11.02
C ASP A 195 -13.57 -21.65 10.49
N THR A 196 -12.92 -22.67 9.94
CA THR A 196 -13.56 -23.87 9.40
C THR A 196 -12.87 -25.11 9.97
N ALA A 197 -13.38 -26.32 9.70
CA ALA A 197 -12.68 -27.55 10.08
C ALA A 197 -11.23 -27.64 9.55
N TRP A 198 -10.92 -26.89 8.47
CA TRP A 198 -9.63 -26.92 7.79
C TRP A 198 -8.76 -25.70 8.09
N VAL A 199 -9.34 -24.56 8.45
CA VAL A 199 -8.63 -23.29 8.51
C VAL A 199 -8.89 -22.63 9.84
N ARG A 200 -7.81 -22.29 10.54
CA ARG A 200 -7.84 -21.44 11.74
C ARG A 200 -7.18 -20.11 11.45
N ARG A 201 -7.70 -19.04 12.03
CA ARG A 201 -7.14 -17.69 11.90
C ARG A 201 -6.75 -17.15 13.25
N VAL A 202 -5.53 -16.65 13.32
CA VAL A 202 -4.97 -16.06 14.52
C VAL A 202 -4.74 -14.58 14.24
N LYS A 203 -5.12 -13.73 15.20
CA LYS A 203 -4.74 -12.31 15.22
C LYS A 203 -4.39 -11.95 16.65
N ILE A 204 -3.14 -11.57 16.86
CA ILE A 204 -2.62 -11.17 18.17
C ILE A 204 -2.13 -9.73 18.11
N ARG A 205 -2.30 -9.01 19.20
CA ARG A 205 -1.61 -7.73 19.38
C ARG A 205 -0.15 -8.03 19.73
N SER A 206 0.77 -7.58 18.89
CA SER A 206 2.20 -7.72 19.15
C SER A 206 2.64 -6.69 20.18
N ARG A 207 3.26 -7.13 21.29
CA ARG A 207 3.82 -6.20 22.27
C ARG A 207 5.11 -5.59 21.73
N ILE A 208 5.98 -6.42 21.14
CA ILE A 208 7.25 -5.96 20.56
C ILE A 208 7.01 -4.85 19.52
N LEU A 209 6.06 -5.05 18.60
CA LEU A 209 5.75 -4.06 17.56
C LEU A 209 4.98 -2.87 18.12
N SER A 210 4.05 -3.08 19.07
CA SER A 210 3.33 -1.97 19.68
C SER A 210 4.27 -1.03 20.43
N ASP A 211 5.24 -1.58 21.16
CA ASP A 211 6.25 -0.82 21.89
C ASP A 211 7.19 -0.07 20.94
N TRP A 212 7.47 -0.64 19.76
CA TRP A 212 8.33 0.00 18.77
C TRP A 212 7.63 1.12 17.99
N TRP A 213 6.38 0.90 17.56
CA TRP A 213 5.61 1.87 16.77
C TRP A 213 4.95 2.95 17.65
N GLY A 214 4.85 2.72 18.95
CA GLY A 214 4.12 3.61 19.86
C GLY A 214 2.60 3.57 19.65
N HIS A 215 2.10 2.54 18.96
CA HIS A 215 0.70 2.38 18.57
C HIS A 215 0.33 0.88 18.61
N PRO A 216 -0.92 0.48 18.90
CA PRO A 216 -1.34 -0.92 18.76
C PRO A 216 -1.01 -1.50 17.37
N MET A 217 -0.16 -2.52 17.35
CA MET A 217 0.22 -3.28 16.15
C MET A 217 -0.18 -4.75 16.30
N TYR A 218 -0.53 -5.39 15.18
CA TYR A 218 -1.05 -6.76 15.17
C TYR A 218 -0.26 -7.65 14.23
N LEU A 219 -0.08 -8.89 14.65
CA LEU A 219 0.35 -10.00 13.81
C LEU A 219 -0.81 -10.99 13.67
N GLY A 220 -0.78 -11.81 12.64
CA GLY A 220 -1.71 -12.91 12.53
C GLY A 220 -1.15 -14.07 11.74
N ALA A 221 -1.99 -15.07 11.56
CA ALA A 221 -1.69 -16.22 10.75
C ALA A 221 -2.97 -16.86 10.22
N VAL A 222 -2.90 -17.35 8.98
CA VAL A 222 -3.88 -18.30 8.44
C VAL A 222 -3.25 -19.68 8.48
N VAL A 223 -3.88 -20.58 9.23
CA VAL A 223 -3.36 -21.92 9.53
C VAL A 223 -4.24 -22.95 8.84
N LEU A 224 -3.67 -23.65 7.85
CA LEU A 224 -4.28 -24.79 7.19
C LEU A 224 -3.95 -26.07 7.97
N LEU A 225 -4.99 -26.76 8.42
CA LEU A 225 -4.93 -27.94 9.27
C LEU A 225 -5.00 -29.24 8.45
N PRO A 226 -4.37 -30.32 8.92
CA PRO A 226 -4.52 -31.63 8.33
C PRO A 226 -5.90 -32.23 8.65
N ARG A 227 -6.29 -33.25 7.89
CA ARG A 227 -7.52 -34.02 8.16
C ARG A 227 -7.47 -34.66 9.55
N GLY A 228 -8.59 -34.55 10.27
CA GLY A 228 -8.76 -35.14 11.60
C GLY A 228 -7.93 -34.45 12.69
N TYR A 229 -7.52 -33.19 12.50
CA TYR A 229 -6.74 -32.44 13.50
C TYR A 229 -7.41 -32.44 14.89
N ASP A 230 -8.69 -32.11 14.95
CA ASP A 230 -9.45 -32.04 16.22
C ASP A 230 -9.69 -33.45 16.85
N GLU A 231 -9.52 -34.53 16.08
CA GLU A 231 -9.70 -35.92 16.56
C GLU A 231 -8.46 -36.47 17.27
N SER A 232 -7.30 -35.80 17.12
CA SER A 232 -6.01 -36.26 17.62
C SER A 232 -5.26 -35.13 18.35
N PRO A 233 -5.77 -34.63 19.49
CA PRO A 233 -5.23 -33.44 20.17
C PRO A 233 -3.79 -33.59 20.66
N GLU A 234 -3.34 -34.82 20.89
CA GLU A 234 -1.96 -35.10 21.32
C GLU A 234 -0.98 -35.25 20.14
N MET A 235 -1.48 -35.35 18.90
CA MET A 235 -0.65 -35.53 17.73
C MET A 235 0.16 -34.25 17.45
N ARG A 236 1.43 -34.43 17.08
CA ARG A 236 2.30 -33.34 16.64
C ARG A 236 2.47 -33.47 15.13
N TYR A 237 2.39 -32.34 14.44
CA TYR A 237 2.48 -32.27 12.99
C TYR A 237 3.70 -31.44 12.59
N PRO A 238 4.43 -31.82 11.53
CA PRO A 238 5.37 -30.91 10.90
C PRO A 238 4.65 -29.65 10.41
N VAL A 239 5.33 -28.51 10.47
CA VAL A 239 4.79 -27.21 10.07
C VAL A 239 5.58 -26.67 8.88
N VAL A 240 4.86 -26.24 7.85
CA VAL A 240 5.40 -25.50 6.71
C VAL A 240 4.99 -24.04 6.86
N PHE A 241 5.97 -23.15 6.97
CA PHE A 241 5.73 -21.70 6.95
C PHE A 241 5.82 -21.20 5.51
N GLU A 242 4.72 -20.66 5.01
CA GLU A 242 4.61 -20.02 3.70
C GLU A 242 4.90 -18.53 3.88
N ALA A 243 6.09 -18.10 3.46
CA ALA A 243 6.43 -16.68 3.36
C ALA A 243 5.79 -16.11 2.08
N ASP A 244 4.76 -15.29 2.24
CA ASP A 244 4.00 -14.69 1.15
C ASP A 244 3.47 -13.31 1.58
N HIS A 245 2.85 -12.59 0.65
CA HIS A 245 2.12 -11.35 0.91
C HIS A 245 0.92 -11.57 1.85
N PHE A 246 0.40 -10.48 2.43
CA PHE A 246 -0.83 -10.55 3.22
C PHE A 246 -1.99 -11.10 2.40
N LYS A 247 -2.60 -12.16 2.93
CA LYS A 247 -3.78 -12.80 2.37
C LYS A 247 -4.63 -13.38 3.49
N LEU A 248 -5.94 -13.45 3.28
CA LEU A 248 -6.90 -14.08 4.19
C LEU A 248 -7.23 -15.52 3.78
N GLU A 249 -6.81 -15.86 2.56
CA GLU A 249 -6.92 -17.14 1.91
C GLU A 249 -5.97 -18.16 2.55
N PRO A 250 -6.36 -19.45 2.60
CA PRO A 250 -5.49 -20.51 3.08
C PRO A 250 -4.22 -20.67 2.23
N ALA A 251 -3.19 -21.23 2.86
CA ALA A 251 -1.92 -21.54 2.21
C ALA A 251 -2.09 -22.37 0.93
N PHE A 252 -1.20 -22.15 -0.04
CA PHE A 252 -1.15 -22.87 -1.31
C PHE A 252 -2.44 -22.77 -2.16
N GLY A 253 -3.31 -21.81 -1.86
CA GLY A 253 -4.57 -21.62 -2.58
C GLY A 253 -5.62 -22.69 -2.28
N PHE A 254 -5.53 -23.38 -1.13
CA PHE A 254 -6.50 -24.39 -0.73
C PHE A 254 -7.94 -23.84 -0.73
N THR A 255 -8.87 -24.61 -1.33
CA THR A 255 -10.31 -24.33 -1.30
C THR A 255 -11.07 -25.59 -0.90
N ALA A 256 -11.91 -25.48 0.14
CA ALA A 256 -12.67 -26.62 0.67
C ALA A 256 -13.70 -27.19 -0.31
N GLU A 257 -14.31 -26.30 -1.10
CA GLU A 257 -15.40 -26.63 -2.01
C GLU A 257 -14.94 -26.50 -3.48
N PRO A 258 -15.56 -27.24 -4.42
CA PRO A 258 -15.31 -27.03 -5.83
C PRO A 258 -15.74 -25.61 -6.23
N PRO A 259 -15.06 -24.98 -7.19
CA PRO A 259 -15.44 -23.65 -7.63
C PRO A 259 -16.88 -23.65 -8.18
N SER A 260 -17.70 -22.70 -7.71
CA SER A 260 -19.06 -22.49 -8.19
C SER A 260 -19.06 -21.71 -9.51
N GLY A 261 -19.77 -22.17 -10.54
CA GLY A 261 -19.88 -21.48 -11.85
C GLY A 261 -19.34 -22.33 -13.00
N GLU A 262 -19.03 -21.74 -14.16
CA GLU A 262 -18.23 -22.37 -15.22
C GLU A 262 -16.73 -22.13 -14.95
N PRO A 263 -16.05 -23.02 -14.21
CA PRO A 263 -14.70 -22.81 -13.71
C PRO A 263 -13.67 -23.49 -14.62
N GLN A 264 -14.14 -24.22 -15.65
CA GLN A 264 -13.28 -25.02 -16.50
C GLN A 264 -12.41 -24.12 -17.38
N LEU A 265 -12.92 -23.00 -17.91
CA LEU A 265 -12.16 -22.16 -18.84
C LEU A 265 -11.04 -21.38 -18.13
N PHE A 266 -11.31 -20.74 -16.98
CA PHE A 266 -10.27 -20.03 -16.22
C PHE A 266 -9.20 -20.99 -15.66
N ALA A 267 -9.62 -22.12 -15.09
CA ALA A 267 -8.68 -23.14 -14.63
C ALA A 267 -7.87 -23.76 -15.80
N GLN A 268 -8.49 -23.92 -16.98
CA GLN A 268 -7.80 -24.36 -18.20
C GLN A 268 -6.79 -23.32 -18.68
N MET A 269 -7.17 -22.04 -18.75
CA MET A 269 -6.28 -20.94 -19.12
C MET A 269 -5.08 -20.80 -18.17
N MET A 270 -5.29 -20.99 -16.86
CA MET A 270 -4.19 -20.94 -15.87
C MET A 270 -3.24 -22.15 -16.01
N ARG A 271 -3.76 -23.33 -16.34
CA ARG A 271 -2.94 -24.51 -16.65
C ARG A 271 -2.16 -24.36 -17.96
N GLU A 272 -2.79 -23.80 -19.00
CA GLU A 272 -2.21 -23.63 -20.34
C GLU A 272 -1.19 -22.47 -20.40
N SER A 273 -1.35 -21.42 -19.57
CA SER A 273 -0.41 -20.29 -19.48
C SER A 273 0.84 -20.58 -18.63
N GLY A 274 0.99 -21.80 -18.11
CA GLY A 274 2.13 -22.17 -17.26
C GLY A 274 2.03 -21.66 -15.82
N GLY A 275 0.84 -21.23 -15.39
CA GLY A 275 0.53 -20.81 -14.03
C GLY A 275 0.31 -21.99 -13.06
N MET A 276 -0.67 -21.85 -12.15
CA MET A 276 -0.98 -22.86 -11.13
C MET A 276 -1.25 -24.22 -11.77
N ARG A 277 -0.39 -25.22 -11.50
CA ARG A 277 -0.48 -26.57 -12.11
C ARG A 277 -1.70 -27.36 -11.64
N GLU A 278 -2.30 -26.95 -10.52
CA GLU A 278 -3.38 -27.62 -9.79
C GLU A 278 -4.39 -26.58 -9.29
N SER A 279 -5.69 -26.90 -9.23
CA SER A 279 -6.68 -26.01 -8.61
C SER A 279 -6.69 -26.15 -7.08
N GLY A 280 -7.18 -25.13 -6.37
CA GLY A 280 -7.31 -25.20 -4.90
C GLY A 280 -8.13 -26.40 -4.40
N TYR A 281 -9.13 -26.84 -5.18
CA TYR A 281 -9.97 -27.98 -4.84
C TYR A 281 -9.30 -29.32 -5.20
N ASP A 282 -8.54 -29.37 -6.30
CA ASP A 282 -7.69 -30.54 -6.57
C ASP A 282 -6.68 -30.73 -5.43
N PHE A 283 -6.07 -29.62 -4.97
CA PHE A 283 -5.13 -29.63 -3.85
C PHE A 283 -5.79 -30.04 -2.54
N GLN A 284 -7.03 -29.60 -2.28
CA GLN A 284 -7.80 -30.06 -1.12
C GLN A 284 -7.99 -31.58 -1.11
N ARG A 285 -8.29 -32.20 -2.26
CA ARG A 285 -8.44 -33.67 -2.34
C ARG A 285 -7.12 -34.38 -2.09
N ALA A 286 -6.01 -33.83 -2.58
CA ALA A 286 -4.69 -34.35 -2.25
C ALA A 286 -4.41 -34.20 -0.75
N TRP A 287 -4.52 -32.98 -0.20
CA TRP A 287 -4.26 -32.61 1.20
C TRP A 287 -5.01 -33.48 2.21
N THR A 288 -6.23 -33.93 1.86
CA THR A 288 -7.11 -34.71 2.72
C THR A 288 -7.09 -36.22 2.43
N GLY A 289 -6.35 -36.64 1.40
CA GLY A 289 -6.18 -38.02 1.00
C GLY A 289 -5.34 -38.82 1.99
N ASP A 290 -5.56 -40.14 2.03
CA ASP A 290 -4.93 -41.02 3.02
C ASP A 290 -3.40 -41.13 2.83
N ASP A 291 -2.90 -40.90 1.62
CA ASP A 291 -1.48 -40.96 1.26
C ASP A 291 -0.73 -39.62 1.38
N PHE A 292 -1.44 -38.53 1.72
CA PHE A 292 -0.80 -37.21 1.86
C PHE A 292 -0.25 -37.02 3.29
N PRO A 293 0.98 -36.49 3.45
CA PRO A 293 1.53 -36.28 4.79
C PRO A 293 0.67 -35.33 5.62
N ARG A 294 0.34 -35.72 6.85
CA ARG A 294 -0.38 -34.83 7.77
C ARG A 294 0.57 -33.74 8.24
N LEU A 295 0.37 -32.54 7.74
CA LEU A 295 1.17 -31.36 8.06
C LEU A 295 0.27 -30.15 8.29
N ILE A 296 0.82 -29.13 8.95
CA ILE A 296 0.17 -27.83 9.11
C ILE A 296 0.88 -26.85 8.17
N ALA A 297 0.12 -26.05 7.43
CA ALA A 297 0.69 -24.93 6.67
C ALA A 297 0.27 -23.61 7.30
N VAL A 298 1.20 -22.68 7.43
CA VAL A 298 0.99 -21.39 8.08
C VAL A 298 1.43 -20.28 7.15
N THR A 299 0.49 -19.41 6.79
CA THR A 299 0.79 -18.11 6.18
C THR A 299 0.80 -17.07 7.30
N ILE A 300 1.95 -16.45 7.57
CA ILE A 300 2.05 -15.41 8.59
C ILE A 300 1.57 -14.09 7.99
N GLN A 301 0.74 -13.37 8.73
CA GLN A 301 0.23 -12.06 8.36
C GLN A 301 0.95 -11.00 9.18
N HIS A 302 1.77 -10.21 8.49
CA HIS A 302 2.61 -9.20 9.12
C HIS A 302 2.60 -7.89 8.32
N PRO A 303 1.41 -7.30 8.11
CA PRO A 303 1.31 -6.03 7.38
C PRO A 303 1.99 -4.92 8.18
N THR A 304 2.56 -3.98 7.44
CA THR A 304 3.26 -2.81 8.01
C THR A 304 2.51 -1.54 7.63
N PRO A 305 2.80 -0.40 8.29
CA PRO A 305 2.29 0.90 7.86
C PRO A 305 2.69 1.33 6.44
N PHE A 306 3.62 0.63 5.78
CA PHE A 306 4.13 0.99 4.45
C PHE A 306 3.79 -0.02 3.35
N PHE A 307 3.54 -1.27 3.73
CA PHE A 307 3.37 -2.36 2.78
C PHE A 307 2.60 -3.53 3.39
N ASP A 308 2.01 -4.37 2.55
CA ASP A 308 1.14 -5.47 2.96
C ASP A 308 1.92 -6.57 3.71
N ASP A 309 3.24 -6.55 3.67
CA ASP A 309 4.09 -7.46 4.41
C ASP A 309 5.39 -6.76 4.88
N SER A 310 6.16 -7.41 5.76
CA SER A 310 7.37 -6.89 6.42
C SER A 310 8.65 -7.54 5.91
N TYR A 311 8.53 -8.43 4.93
CA TYR A 311 9.49 -9.45 4.51
C TYR A 311 9.92 -10.42 5.61
N GLY A 312 9.25 -10.40 6.77
CA GLY A 312 9.59 -11.24 7.93
C GLY A 312 10.92 -10.86 8.59
N LEU A 313 11.39 -9.61 8.41
CA LEU A 313 12.73 -9.18 8.83
C LEU A 313 12.67 -7.96 9.75
N ASN A 314 13.67 -7.87 10.62
CA ASN A 314 13.95 -6.63 11.33
C ASN A 314 14.53 -5.60 10.36
N SER A 315 14.03 -4.37 10.39
CA SER A 315 14.61 -3.28 9.59
C SER A 315 14.52 -1.94 10.29
N ALA A 316 15.35 -0.99 9.85
CA ALA A 316 15.26 0.39 10.32
C ALA A 316 13.92 1.04 9.97
N ASN A 317 13.26 0.61 8.88
CA ASN A 317 12.01 1.23 8.46
C ASN A 317 10.78 0.62 9.16
N ASN A 318 10.67 -0.70 9.22
CA ASN A 318 9.51 -1.40 9.77
C ASN A 318 9.65 -1.75 11.26
N GLY A 319 10.87 -1.75 11.79
CA GLY A 319 11.15 -2.17 13.15
C GLY A 319 11.36 -3.68 13.27
N PRO A 320 11.16 -4.24 14.48
CA PRO A 320 11.59 -5.58 14.85
C PRO A 320 10.55 -6.66 14.46
N TYR A 321 10.11 -6.70 13.20
CA TYR A 321 9.12 -7.68 12.73
C TYR A 321 9.64 -9.12 12.77
N GLY A 322 10.90 -9.35 12.43
CA GLY A 322 11.51 -10.67 12.54
C GLY A 322 11.50 -11.17 13.99
N ASP A 323 11.88 -10.30 14.94
CA ASP A 323 11.85 -10.64 16.37
C ASP A 323 10.43 -10.92 16.85
N ALA A 324 9.46 -10.09 16.47
CA ALA A 324 8.07 -10.25 16.86
C ALA A 324 7.49 -11.57 16.34
N ILE A 325 7.71 -11.90 15.06
CA ILE A 325 7.26 -13.15 14.44
C ILE A 325 7.88 -14.38 15.11
N HIS A 326 9.13 -14.30 15.58
CA HIS A 326 9.81 -15.43 16.20
C HIS A 326 9.49 -15.61 17.69
N GLN A 327 9.08 -14.55 18.39
CA GLN A 327 8.96 -14.53 19.86
C GLN A 327 7.53 -14.49 20.39
N GLU A 328 6.55 -14.12 19.57
CA GLU A 328 5.14 -13.95 19.95
C GLU A 328 4.22 -14.89 19.16
#